data_AF-A0A6B2D947-F1
#
_entry.id   AF-A0A6B2D947-F1
#
_cell.length_a   1.000
_cell.length_b   1.000
_cell.length_c   1.000
_cell.angle_alpha   90.00
_cell.angle_beta   90.00
_cell.angle_gamma   90.00
#
_symmetry.space_group_name_H-M   'P 1'
#
loop_
_entity.id
_entity.type
_entity.pdbx_description
1 polymer ?
#
loop_
_entity_poly.entity_id
_entity_poly.type
_entity_poly.pdbx_seq_one_letter_code
_entity_poly.pdbx_strand_id
1 'polypeptide(L)'
;MSAVIYIDFETIHPVIGGEWHRTRLTGIPEPGQGITMLCGATASAAFLPSSQRRDHGTPTACPRCDAIYRREHGIPQQHTRQGHQ
;
A
#
# COMPACT_ATOMS: atom_id res chain seq x y z
N MET A 1 29.12 -10.83 -12.64
CA MET A 1 28.86 -9.45 -12.13
C MET A 1 27.37 -9.33 -11.90
N SER A 2 26.92 -8.92 -10.72
CA SER A 2 25.51 -8.74 -10.39
C SER A 2 25.25 -7.27 -10.07
N ALA A 3 24.11 -6.74 -10.54
CA ALA A 3 23.60 -5.46 -10.09
C ALA A 3 22.75 -5.68 -8.83
N VAL A 4 22.93 -4.83 -7.82
CA VAL A 4 22.13 -4.84 -6.59
C VAL A 4 21.18 -3.65 -6.63
N ILE A 5 19.89 -3.91 -6.43
CA ILE A 5 18.85 -2.89 -6.35
C ILE A 5 18.32 -2.89 -4.91
N TYR A 6 18.46 -1.75 -4.23
CA TYR A 6 17.90 -1.56 -2.90
C TYR A 6 16.47 -1.01 -3.03
N ILE A 7 15.52 -1.68 -2.38
CA ILE A 7 14.11 -1.31 -2.40
C ILE A 7 13.61 -1.24 -0.97
N ASP A 8 13.00 -0.11 -0.61
CA ASP A 8 12.29 0.04 0.66
C ASP A 8 10.87 -0.51 0.52
N PHE A 9 10.62 -1.65 1.15
CA PHE A 9 9.35 -2.35 1.10
C PHE A 9 8.20 -1.56 1.74
N GLU A 10 8.47 -0.66 2.70
CA GLU A 10 7.41 0.15 3.32
C GLU A 10 6.85 1.22 2.37
N THR A 11 7.58 1.53 1.30
CA THR A 11 7.15 2.46 0.26
C THR A 11 6.32 1.80 -0.84
N ILE A 12 6.26 0.47 -0.88
CA ILE A 12 5.45 -0.28 -1.84
C ILE A 12 4.01 -0.36 -1.33
N HIS A 13 3.10 0.28 -2.05
CA HIS A 13 1.68 0.34 -1.72
C HIS A 13 0.85 -0.38 -2.80
N PRO A 14 0.42 -1.63 -2.57
CA PRO A 14 -0.47 -2.32 -3.48
C PRO A 14 -1.78 -1.56 -3.67
N VAL A 15 -2.28 -1.50 -4.90
CA VAL A 15 -3.53 -0.84 -5.22
C VAL A 15 -4.63 -1.89 -5.39
N ILE A 16 -5.67 -1.83 -4.55
CA ILE A 16 -6.85 -2.70 -4.63
C ILE A 16 -8.08 -1.80 -4.62
N GLY A 17 -8.97 -1.96 -5.59
CA GLY A 17 -10.21 -1.17 -5.65
C GLY A 17 -10.01 0.35 -5.69
N GLY A 18 -8.87 0.83 -6.19
CA GLY A 18 -8.54 2.26 -6.21
C GLY A 18 -7.99 2.81 -4.89
N GLU A 19 -7.70 1.96 -3.89
CA GLU A 19 -7.07 2.37 -2.64
C GLU A 19 -5.61 1.88 -2.57
N TRP A 20 -4.72 2.70 -2.00
CA TRP A 20 -3.40 2.29 -1.56
C TRP A 20 -3.49 1.54 -0.23
N HIS A 21 -3.12 0.28 -0.28
CA HIS A 21 -2.98 -0.56 0.90
C HIS A 21 -1.52 -0.59 1.36
N ARG A 22 -1.35 -0.95 2.64
CA ARG A 22 -0.06 -1.29 3.21
C ARG A 22 0.00 -2.78 3.46
N THR A 23 1.18 -3.35 3.37
CA THR A 23 1.45 -4.78 3.62
C THR A 23 2.87 -4.92 4.19
N ARG A 24 3.19 -6.11 4.72
CA ARG A 24 4.51 -6.45 5.24
C ARG A 24 5.24 -7.32 4.23
N LEU A 25 5.86 -6.68 3.24
CA LEU A 25 6.67 -7.40 2.26
C LEU A 25 8.05 -7.70 2.83
N THR A 26 8.53 -8.91 2.59
CA THR A 26 9.91 -9.33 2.86
C THR A 26 10.76 -9.40 1.58
N GLY A 27 10.13 -9.12 0.43
CA GLY A 27 10.68 -9.21 -0.91
C GLY A 27 9.69 -8.67 -1.93
N ILE A 28 10.13 -8.48 -3.18
CA ILE A 28 9.21 -8.21 -4.29
C ILE A 28 8.44 -9.50 -4.59
N PRO A 29 7.10 -9.50 -4.53
CA PRO A 29 6.31 -10.69 -4.80
C PRO A 29 6.38 -11.07 -6.28
N GLU A 30 6.30 -12.37 -6.57
CA GLU A 30 6.17 -12.84 -7.95
C GLU A 30 4.81 -12.41 -8.55
N PRO A 31 4.73 -12.11 -9.86
CA PRO A 31 3.45 -11.90 -10.52
C PRO A 31 2.49 -13.08 -10.29
N GLY A 32 1.26 -12.78 -9.85
CA GLY A 32 0.26 -13.78 -9.49
C GLY A 32 0.32 -14.26 -8.03
N GLN A 33 1.42 -14.03 -7.31
CA GLN A 33 1.55 -14.40 -5.90
C GLN A 33 0.52 -13.66 -5.03
N GLY A 34 -0.18 -14.39 -4.17
CA GLY A 34 -1.09 -13.81 -3.19
C GLY A 34 -0.35 -12.97 -2.16
N ILE A 35 -0.80 -11.74 -1.94
CA ILE A 35 -0.31 -10.83 -0.92
C ILE A 35 -1.46 -10.38 -0.03
N THR A 36 -1.23 -10.37 1.28
CA THR A 36 -2.21 -9.95 2.29
C THR A 36 -1.84 -8.57 2.84
N MET A 37 -2.80 -7.67 2.82
CA MET A 37 -2.68 -6.31 3.32
C MET A 37 -2.87 -6.27 4.83
N LEU A 38 -2.42 -5.19 5.48
CA LEU A 38 -2.65 -4.97 6.91
C LEU A 38 -4.14 -4.98 7.26
N CYS A 39 -5.01 -4.49 6.37
CA CYS A 39 -6.46 -4.49 6.56
C CYS A 39 -7.12 -5.88 6.45
N GLY A 40 -6.37 -6.93 6.07
CA GLY A 40 -6.84 -8.30 5.85
C GLY A 40 -7.24 -8.61 4.41
N ALA A 41 -7.33 -7.62 3.52
CA ALA A 41 -7.59 -7.86 2.10
C ALA A 41 -6.45 -8.68 1.48
N THR A 42 -6.78 -9.62 0.59
CA THR A 42 -5.80 -10.43 -0.13
C THR A 42 -6.05 -10.30 -1.63
N ALA A 43 -4.99 -10.11 -2.40
CA ALA A 43 -5.03 -10.03 -3.86
C ALA A 43 -3.76 -10.64 -4.45
N SER A 44 -3.82 -11.06 -5.72
CA SER A 44 -2.65 -11.47 -6.48
C SER A 44 -1.83 -10.25 -6.92
N ALA A 45 -0.51 -10.33 -6.79
CA ALA A 45 0.39 -9.27 -7.22
C ALA A 45 0.39 -9.11 -8.76
N ALA A 46 0.32 -7.87 -9.23
CA ALA A 46 0.47 -7.52 -10.63
C ALA A 46 1.34 -6.26 -10.74
N PHE A 47 2.14 -6.19 -11.80
CA PHE A 47 3.07 -5.09 -12.05
C PHE A 47 2.78 -4.49 -13.41
N LEU A 48 2.47 -3.19 -13.42
CA LEU A 48 2.19 -2.43 -14.63
C LEU A 48 3.18 -1.26 -14.75
N PRO A 49 3.49 -0.80 -15.98
CA PRO A 49 4.28 0.40 -16.19
C PRO A 49 3.67 1.61 -15.47
N SER A 50 4.52 2.48 -14.92
CA SER A 50 4.08 3.68 -14.20
C SER A 50 3.23 4.63 -15.04
N SER A 51 3.37 4.60 -16.37
CA SER A 51 2.55 5.37 -17.31
C SER A 51 1.06 5.02 -17.23
N GLN A 52 0.72 3.76 -16.95
CA GLN A 52 -0.66 3.27 -16.84
C GLN A 52 -1.31 3.64 -15.50
N ARG A 53 -0.54 4.18 -14.54
CA ARG A 53 -1.06 4.55 -13.22
C ARG A 53 -2.16 5.62 -13.30
N ARG A 54 -2.10 6.50 -14.30
CA ARG A 54 -3.07 7.61 -14.45
C ARG A 54 -4.42 7.15 -14.97
N ASP A 55 -4.50 5.95 -15.55
CA ASP A 55 -5.72 5.41 -16.16
C ASP A 55 -6.79 5.07 -15.10
N HIS A 56 -6.39 4.96 -13.83
CA HIS A 56 -7.25 4.58 -12.71
C HIS A 56 -7.50 5.71 -11.69
N GLY A 57 -7.15 6.95 -12.04
CA GLY A 57 -7.25 8.11 -11.12
C GLY A 57 -6.16 8.14 -10.05
N THR A 58 -6.27 9.06 -9.08
CA THR A 58 -5.34 9.13 -7.94
C THR A 58 -5.89 8.28 -6.80
N PRO A 59 -5.21 7.19 -6.39
CA PRO A 59 -5.70 6.35 -5.31
C PRO A 59 -5.69 7.08 -3.97
N THR A 60 -6.67 6.78 -3.12
CA THR A 60 -6.72 7.21 -1.71
C THR A 60 -6.05 6.17 -0.82
N ALA A 61 -5.57 6.56 0.36
CA ALA A 61 -5.03 5.59 1.31
C ALA A 61 -6.17 4.79 1.97
N CYS A 62 -6.01 3.46 2.07
CA CYS A 62 -6.95 2.61 2.80
C CYS A 62 -6.96 3.01 4.29
N PRO A 63 -8.09 3.49 4.85
CA PRO A 63 -8.13 4.03 6.21
C PRO A 63 -7.73 3.01 7.28
N ARG A 64 -8.09 1.73 7.07
CA ARG A 64 -7.77 0.66 8.01
C ARG A 64 -6.29 0.33 8.03
N CYS A 65 -5.64 0.30 6.85
CA CYS A 65 -4.20 0.13 6.75
C CYS A 65 -3.44 1.29 7.42
N ASP A 66 -3.88 2.53 7.18
CA ASP A 66 -3.26 3.71 7.79
C ASP A 66 -3.39 3.70 9.32
N ALA A 67 -4.58 3.37 9.84
CA ALA A 67 -4.82 3.28 11.27
C ALA A 67 -3.93 2.23 11.96
N ILE A 68 -3.76 1.05 11.34
CA ILE A 68 -2.88 -0.02 11.84
C ILE A 68 -1.42 0.43 11.79
N TYR A 69 -0.97 0.96 10.66
CA TYR A 69 0.41 1.45 10.49
C TYR A 69 0.76 2.51 11.52
N ARG A 70 -0.10 3.53 11.69
CA ARG A 70 0.10 4.59 12.68
C ARG A 70 0.20 4.05 14.10
N ARG A 71 -0.68 3.11 14.47
CA ARG A 71 -0.64 2.45 15.79
C ARG A 71 0.69 1.74 16.02
N GLU A 72 1.18 1.01 15.02
CA GLU A 72 2.44 0.26 15.10
C GLU A 72 3.67 1.18 15.21
N HIS A 73 3.57 2.39 14.68
CA HIS A 73 4.66 3.38 14.67
C HIS A 73 4.51 4.46 15.75
N GLY A 74 3.53 4.34 16.66
CA GLY A 74 3.27 5.35 17.69
C GLY A 74 2.85 6.72 17.14
N ILE A 75 2.37 6.77 15.89
CA ILE A 75 1.91 7.99 15.24
C ILE A 75 0.46 8.26 15.69
N PRO A 76 0.13 9.46 16.17
CA PRO A 76 -1.24 9.81 16.50
C PRO A 76 -2.17 9.58 15.29
N GLN A 77 -3.36 9.05 15.56
CA GLN A 77 -4.40 9.00 14.55
C GLN A 77 -4.67 10.43 14.08
N GLN A 78 -4.83 10.63 12.77
CA GLN A 78 -5.48 11.85 12.33
C GLN A 78 -6.88 11.81 12.91
N HIS A 79 -7.14 12.61 13.93
CA HIS A 79 -8.51 13.00 14.23
C HIS A 79 -9.02 13.56 12.92
N THR A 80 -9.96 12.85 12.29
CA THR A 80 -10.80 13.43 11.26
C THR A 80 -11.26 14.74 11.88
N ARG A 81 -10.78 15.87 11.36
CA ARG A 81 -11.38 17.16 11.68
C ARG A 81 -12.83 16.96 11.25
N GLN A 82 -13.71 16.67 12.20
CA GLN A 82 -15.12 16.89 12.02
C GLN A 82 -15.19 18.38 11.71
N GLY A 83 -15.41 18.72 10.44
CA GLY A 83 -15.78 20.05 10.05
C GLY A 83 -16.97 20.41 10.92
N HIS A 84 -16.74 21.32 11.86
CA HIS A 84 -17.83 21.97 12.55
C HIS A 84 -18.59 22.74 11.48
N GLN A 85 -19.91 22.60 11.51
CA GLN A 85 -20.88 23.28 10.66
C GLN A 85 -20.68 24.79 10.68
#